data_AF-A0A2X3ECH9-F1
#
_entry.id   AF-A0A2X3ECH9-F1
#
_cell.length_a   1.000
_cell.length_b   1.000
_cell.length_c   1.000
_cell.angle_alpha   90.00
_cell.angle_beta   90.00
_cell.angle_gamma   90.00
#
_symmetry.space_group_name_H-M   'P 1'
#
loop_
_entity.id
_entity.type
_entity.pdbx_description
1 polymer ?
#
loop_
_entity_poly.entity_id
_entity_poly.type
_entity_poly.pdbx_seq_one_letter_code
_entity_poly.pdbx_strand_id
1 'polypeptide(L)'
;MNQSLLVTKRDGTTERINLDKIHRVLDWAAEGLNNVSISQVELRSHIQFYDGIKTADIHETIIKAAADLISRDAPDYQYLAARLAIFHLRKKAFGQFEPPALYDHVVKMVEKGKYDHHLLEDYTEEEFQQMDGFLDHWRDMNFSYAAVKQLEGKYLVQNRVTGEIYESAQFLYILVAACLFSNYPRETRLDYIKRFYDAVSTFKISLPTPIMSGVRTPTRQFSSCVLIECGDSLDSINATSSAIVKYVSQRAGIGINAGRIRALGSPIRGGEAFHTGCIPFYKHFQTAVKSCSQGGVRGGAATLFYPMWHLEVESLLVLKNNRGTDANRVRHMDYGYRSTS
;
A
#
# COMPACT_ATOMS: atom_id res chain seq x y z
N MET A 1 43.57 14.16 10.28
CA MET A 1 42.87 12.86 10.33
C MET A 1 41.93 12.74 9.13
N ASN A 2 42.46 12.79 7.90
CA ASN A 2 41.67 12.62 6.67
C ASN A 2 41.79 11.16 6.23
N GLN A 3 41.06 10.26 6.87
CA GLN A 3 40.76 8.99 6.22
C GLN A 3 39.72 9.29 5.15
N SER A 4 40.14 9.29 3.89
CA SER A 4 39.25 9.51 2.76
C SER A 4 38.32 8.31 2.61
N LEU A 5 37.12 8.40 3.20
CA LEU A 5 36.08 7.38 3.09
C LEU A 5 35.78 7.08 1.61
N LEU A 6 35.85 5.80 1.24
CA LEU A 6 35.41 5.29 -0.04
C LEU A 6 33.93 4.92 0.03
N VAL A 7 33.20 5.13 -1.06
CA VAL A 7 31.79 4.77 -1.20
C VAL A 7 31.59 3.82 -2.37
N THR A 8 30.72 2.84 -2.18
CA THR A 8 30.36 1.87 -3.21
C THR A 8 29.12 2.36 -3.98
N LYS A 9 29.28 2.59 -5.28
CA LYS A 9 28.20 2.99 -6.20
C LYS A 9 27.23 1.83 -6.46
N ARG A 10 26.10 2.17 -7.09
CA ARG A 10 25.08 1.18 -7.47
C ARG A 10 25.55 0.24 -8.57
N ASP A 11 26.51 0.68 -9.41
CA ASP A 11 27.16 -0.13 -10.44
C ASP A 11 28.33 -0.99 -9.90
N GLY A 12 28.61 -0.93 -8.60
CA GLY A 12 29.69 -1.66 -7.94
C GLY A 12 31.05 -0.95 -7.95
N THR A 13 31.18 0.20 -8.61
CA THR A 13 32.42 0.99 -8.60
C THR A 13 32.65 1.67 -7.25
N THR A 14 33.92 1.92 -6.91
CA THR A 14 34.30 2.66 -5.70
C THR A 14 34.80 4.05 -6.07
N GLU A 15 34.30 5.07 -5.37
CA GLU A 15 34.81 6.45 -5.49
C GLU A 15 35.01 7.06 -4.10
N ARG A 16 35.74 8.18 -4.03
CA ARG A 16 35.84 8.95 -2.79
C ARG A 16 34.49 9.60 -2.48
N ILE A 17 34.13 9.62 -1.20
CA ILE A 17 32.94 10.33 -0.75
C ILE A 17 33.02 11.81 -1.18
N ASN A 18 31.94 12.32 -1.76
CA ASN A 18 31.83 13.71 -2.17
C ASN A 18 30.75 14.39 -1.32
N LEU A 19 31.20 15.11 -0.30
CA LEU A 19 30.31 15.79 0.66
C LEU A 19 29.59 16.96 0.02
N ASP A 20 30.22 17.68 -0.90
CA ASP A 20 29.59 18.78 -1.64
C ASP A 20 28.39 18.31 -2.48
N LYS A 21 28.41 17.07 -2.97
CA LYS A 21 27.24 16.46 -3.64
C LYS A 21 26.10 16.21 -2.64
N ILE A 22 26.40 15.77 -1.43
CA ILE A 22 25.38 15.53 -0.39
C ILE A 22 24.79 16.88 0.06
N HIS A 23 25.65 17.86 0.33
CA HIS A 23 25.25 19.21 0.73
C HIS A 23 24.31 19.85 -0.30
N ARG A 24 24.66 19.81 -1.60
CA ARG A 24 23.80 20.33 -2.67
C ARG A 24 22.42 19.66 -2.75
N VAL A 25 22.33 18.36 -2.47
CA VAL A 25 21.05 17.65 -2.46
C VAL A 25 20.23 18.03 -1.22
N LEU A 26 20.87 18.23 -0.07
CA LEU A 26 20.19 18.71 1.13
C LEU A 26 19.70 20.16 0.98
N ASP A 27 20.53 21.02 0.37
CA ASP A 27 20.20 22.42 0.08
C ASP A 27 19.00 22.53 -0.87
N TRP A 28 19.03 21.78 -1.97
CA TRP A 28 17.88 21.63 -2.87
C TRP A 28 16.63 21.13 -2.14
N ALA A 29 16.75 20.11 -1.29
CA ALA A 29 15.60 19.59 -0.55
C ALA A 29 15.06 20.60 0.47
N ALA A 30 15.91 21.49 1.00
CA ALA A 30 15.56 22.52 1.97
C ALA A 30 14.95 23.78 1.36
N GLU A 31 14.98 23.92 0.03
CA GLU A 31 14.52 25.11 -0.67
C GLU A 31 13.08 25.50 -0.29
N GLY A 32 12.89 26.72 0.19
CA GLY A 32 11.59 27.26 0.60
C GLY A 32 11.02 26.69 1.91
N LEU A 33 11.78 25.90 2.67
CA LEU A 33 11.38 25.37 3.97
C LEU A 33 11.83 26.28 5.12
N ASN A 34 11.02 26.35 6.17
CA ASN A 34 11.30 27.17 7.36
C ASN A 34 11.79 26.30 8.53
N ASN A 35 12.67 26.86 9.34
CA ASN A 35 13.15 26.24 10.58
C ASN A 35 13.78 24.84 10.38
N VAL A 36 14.43 24.63 9.22
CA VAL A 36 15.23 23.43 8.94
C VAL A 36 16.71 23.78 8.91
N SER A 37 17.55 22.91 9.47
CA SER A 37 19.01 23.03 9.47
C SER A 37 19.66 21.90 8.69
N ILE A 38 20.28 22.24 7.56
CA ILE A 38 21.07 21.32 6.73
C ILE A 38 22.22 20.73 7.55
N SER A 39 22.97 21.59 8.25
CA SER A 39 24.11 21.18 9.07
C SER A 39 23.73 20.18 10.17
N GLN A 40 22.52 20.30 10.74
CA GLN A 40 22.04 19.34 11.73
C GLN A 40 21.78 17.95 11.15
N VAL A 41 21.24 17.89 9.92
CA VAL A 41 21.03 16.62 9.19
C VAL A 41 22.38 16.01 8.81
N GLU A 42 23.30 16.83 8.31
CA GLU A 42 24.67 16.41 8.00
C GLU A 42 25.35 15.81 9.24
N LEU A 43 25.45 16.56 10.34
CA LEU A 43 26.11 16.08 11.56
C LEU A 43 25.54 14.74 12.06
N ARG A 44 24.20 14.59 12.09
CA ARG A 44 23.55 13.34 12.51
C ARG A 44 23.82 12.17 11.55
N SER A 45 23.90 12.43 10.25
CA SER A 45 24.13 11.40 9.23
C SER A 45 25.60 10.99 9.14
N HIS A 46 26.53 11.95 9.20
CA HIS A 46 27.97 11.73 9.10
C HIS A 46 28.53 10.79 10.15
N ILE A 47 27.99 10.85 11.38
CA ILE A 47 28.37 9.96 12.48
C ILE A 47 28.15 8.48 12.12
N GLN A 48 27.26 8.18 11.17
CA GLN A 48 26.91 6.82 10.77
C GLN A 48 27.64 6.35 9.51
N PHE A 49 28.48 7.18 8.87
CA PHE A 49 29.23 6.79 7.68
C PHE A 49 30.48 5.99 8.05
N TYR A 50 30.74 4.93 7.28
CA TYR A 50 31.90 4.05 7.42
C TYR A 50 32.52 3.75 6.06
N ASP A 51 33.77 3.27 6.05
CA ASP A 51 34.50 3.03 4.80
C ASP A 51 33.86 1.91 3.98
N GLY A 52 33.69 2.14 2.68
CA GLY A 52 33.01 1.20 1.77
C GLY A 52 31.48 1.26 1.81
N ILE A 53 30.88 2.17 2.57
CA ILE A 53 29.41 2.34 2.65
C ILE A 53 28.79 2.47 1.26
N LYS A 54 27.63 1.82 1.04
CA LYS A 54 26.93 1.92 -0.24
C LYS A 54 26.26 3.28 -0.36
N THR A 55 26.26 3.82 -1.57
CA THR A 55 25.54 5.08 -1.87
C THR A 55 24.03 4.99 -1.65
N ALA A 56 23.44 3.79 -1.66
CA ALA A 56 22.04 3.62 -1.26
C ALA A 56 21.86 3.90 0.24
N ASP A 57 22.73 3.34 1.08
CA ASP A 57 22.70 3.46 2.53
C ASP A 57 22.95 4.91 2.98
N ILE A 58 23.85 5.64 2.29
CA ILE A 58 24.05 7.09 2.54
C ILE A 58 22.72 7.86 2.41
N HIS A 59 21.96 7.61 1.34
CA HIS A 59 20.67 8.28 1.14
C HIS A 59 19.66 7.88 2.23
N GLU A 60 19.59 6.61 2.61
CA GLU A 60 18.68 6.16 3.67
C GLU A 60 19.04 6.79 5.02
N THR A 61 20.32 6.95 5.32
CA THR A 61 20.82 7.61 6.52
C THR A 61 20.43 9.09 6.57
N ILE A 62 20.63 9.86 5.49
CA ILE A 62 20.24 11.29 5.48
C ILE A 62 18.72 11.46 5.55
N ILE A 63 17.95 10.57 4.90
CA ILE A 63 16.48 10.58 4.95
C ILE A 63 16.02 10.33 6.38
N LYS A 64 16.61 9.35 7.07
CA LYS A 64 16.28 9.04 8.45
C LYS A 64 16.68 10.16 9.41
N ALA A 65 17.87 10.72 9.24
CA ALA A 65 18.34 11.85 10.05
C ALA A 65 17.41 13.07 9.93
N ALA A 66 16.91 13.38 8.72
CA ALA A 66 15.89 14.41 8.50
C ALA A 66 14.54 14.04 9.12
N ALA A 67 14.10 12.79 8.98
CA ALA A 67 12.82 12.33 9.53
C ALA A 67 12.78 12.34 11.07
N ASP A 68 13.90 12.00 11.73
CA ASP A 68 14.03 12.00 13.19
C ASP A 68 14.03 13.42 13.80
N LEU A 69 14.11 14.46 12.97
CA LEU A 69 14.03 15.88 13.37
C LEU A 69 12.60 16.46 13.22
N ILE A 70 11.65 15.69 12.68
CA ILE A 70 10.26 16.11 12.57
C ILE A 70 9.69 16.33 13.97
N SER A 71 9.24 17.55 14.23
CA SER A 71 8.67 17.96 15.51
C SER A 71 7.57 19.00 15.31
N ARG A 72 6.86 19.35 16.39
CA ARG A 72 5.87 20.43 16.36
C ARG A 72 6.52 21.80 16.11
N ASP A 73 7.75 22.00 16.57
CA ASP A 73 8.48 23.26 16.46
C ASP A 73 9.17 23.41 15.09
N ALA A 74 9.51 22.31 14.44
CA ALA A 74 10.10 22.27 13.10
C ALA A 74 9.36 21.26 12.19
N PRO A 75 8.12 21.57 11.78
CA PRO A 75 7.29 20.66 11.00
C PRO A 75 7.80 20.45 9.56
N ASP A 76 8.52 21.42 9.00
CA ASP A 76 8.98 21.38 7.60
C ASP A 76 10.04 20.32 7.32
N TYR A 77 10.66 19.74 8.38
CA TYR A 77 11.45 18.52 8.25
C TYR A 77 10.67 17.37 7.59
N GLN A 78 9.34 17.36 7.67
CA GLN A 78 8.51 16.37 6.97
C GLN A 78 8.63 16.48 5.45
N TYR A 79 8.80 17.69 4.91
CA TYR A 79 8.99 17.96 3.48
C TYR A 79 10.44 17.75 3.09
N LEU A 80 11.40 18.16 3.92
CA LEU A 80 12.82 17.88 3.71
C LEU A 80 13.05 16.36 3.55
N ALA A 81 12.59 15.57 4.51
CA ALA A 81 12.73 14.12 4.48
C ALA A 81 11.95 13.49 3.31
N ALA A 82 10.79 14.04 2.95
CA ALA A 82 10.01 13.59 1.80
C ALA A 82 10.76 13.81 0.47
N ARG A 83 11.28 15.01 0.24
CA ARG A 83 12.01 15.38 -0.99
C ARG A 83 13.26 14.52 -1.17
N LEU A 84 14.00 14.28 -0.08
CA LEU A 84 15.12 13.34 -0.07
C LEU A 84 14.68 11.90 -0.41
N ALA A 85 13.56 11.45 0.14
CA ALA A 85 13.00 10.14 -0.15
C ALA A 85 12.53 10.02 -1.61
N ILE A 86 11.88 11.04 -2.17
CA ILE A 86 11.51 11.08 -3.59
C ILE A 86 12.76 11.03 -4.47
N PHE A 87 13.78 11.84 -4.19
CA PHE A 87 15.04 11.83 -4.93
C PHE A 87 15.66 10.43 -4.95
N HIS A 88 15.66 9.76 -3.80
CA HIS A 88 16.14 8.39 -3.68
C HIS A 88 15.30 7.38 -4.49
N LEU A 89 13.97 7.51 -4.45
CA LEU A 89 13.02 6.67 -5.21
C LEU A 89 13.16 6.86 -6.72
N ARG A 90 13.30 8.10 -7.21
CA ARG A 90 13.55 8.40 -8.63
C ARG A 90 14.80 7.68 -9.13
N LYS A 91 15.91 7.79 -8.37
CA LYS A 91 17.13 7.04 -8.68
C LYS A 91 16.95 5.53 -8.63
N LYS A 92 16.14 5.00 -7.68
CA LYS A 92 15.85 3.56 -7.60
C LYS A 92 15.06 3.07 -8.82
N ALA A 93 14.05 3.81 -9.27
CA ALA A 93 13.20 3.41 -10.39
C ALA A 93 13.84 3.65 -11.77
N PHE A 94 14.54 4.79 -11.94
CA PHE A 94 14.95 5.29 -13.25
C PHE A 94 16.47 5.41 -13.43
N GLY A 95 17.27 5.24 -12.36
CA GLY A 95 18.72 5.48 -12.37
C GLY A 95 19.11 6.96 -12.33
N GLN A 96 18.17 7.87 -12.60
CA GLN A 96 18.34 9.32 -12.60
C GLN A 96 17.18 10.02 -11.86
N PHE A 97 17.24 11.35 -11.72
CA PHE A 97 16.17 12.11 -11.07
C PHE A 97 14.97 12.35 -12.00
N GLU A 98 15.27 12.71 -13.26
CA GLU A 98 14.24 13.02 -14.26
C GLU A 98 13.55 11.74 -14.75
N PRO A 99 12.22 11.63 -14.69
CA PRO A 99 11.52 10.46 -15.18
C PRO A 99 11.68 10.33 -16.70
N PRO A 100 11.62 9.11 -17.25
CA PRO A 100 11.53 8.91 -18.69
C PRO A 100 10.22 9.48 -19.26
N ALA A 101 10.10 9.55 -20.59
CA ALA A 101 8.82 9.86 -21.23
C ALA A 101 7.75 8.82 -20.85
N LEU A 102 6.49 9.26 -20.77
CA LEU A 102 5.39 8.41 -20.30
C LEU A 102 5.24 7.15 -21.18
N TYR A 103 5.30 7.30 -22.50
CA TYR A 103 5.17 6.19 -23.45
C TYR A 103 6.28 5.14 -23.25
N ASP A 104 7.55 5.56 -23.24
CA ASP A 104 8.71 4.68 -23.03
C ASP A 104 8.61 3.90 -21.71
N HIS A 105 8.15 4.59 -20.66
CA HIS A 105 7.91 3.98 -19.36
C HIS A 105 6.84 2.90 -19.43
N VAL A 106 5.70 3.20 -20.07
CA VAL A 106 4.58 2.25 -20.20
C VAL A 106 5.01 1.02 -21.01
N VAL A 107 5.67 1.21 -22.17
CA VAL A 107 6.18 0.11 -23.00
C VAL A 107 7.08 -0.81 -22.17
N LYS A 108 8.09 -0.24 -21.50
CA LYS A 108 9.02 -1.01 -20.65
C LYS A 108 8.31 -1.75 -19.50
N MET A 109 7.28 -1.16 -18.91
CA MET A 109 6.55 -1.78 -17.81
C MET A 109 5.59 -2.89 -18.27
N VAL A 110 5.00 -2.74 -19.46
CA VAL A 110 4.19 -3.79 -20.09
C VAL A 110 5.08 -4.97 -20.50
N GLU A 111 6.24 -4.75 -21.11
CA GLU A 111 7.22 -5.80 -21.43
C GLU A 111 7.69 -6.56 -20.18
N LYS A 112 7.86 -5.87 -19.06
CA LYS A 112 8.19 -6.48 -17.76
C LYS A 112 6.99 -7.15 -17.06
N GLY A 113 5.80 -7.13 -17.65
CA GLY A 113 4.56 -7.67 -17.09
C GLY A 113 4.10 -6.97 -15.81
N LYS A 114 4.48 -5.69 -15.61
CA LYS A 114 4.14 -4.89 -14.42
C LYS A 114 2.89 -4.03 -14.63
N TYR A 115 2.72 -3.52 -15.85
CA TYR A 115 1.49 -2.86 -16.29
C TYR A 115 0.69 -3.77 -17.20
N ASP A 116 -0.60 -3.50 -17.33
CA ASP A 116 -1.50 -4.28 -18.17
C ASP A 116 -1.41 -3.85 -19.64
N HIS A 117 -1.47 -4.81 -20.56
CA HIS A 117 -1.30 -4.62 -22.00
C HIS A 117 -2.33 -3.68 -22.61
N HIS A 118 -3.56 -3.62 -22.07
CA HIS A 118 -4.61 -2.76 -22.63
C HIS A 118 -4.23 -1.28 -22.66
N LEU A 119 -3.28 -0.83 -21.84
CA LEU A 119 -2.80 0.56 -21.90
C LEU A 119 -2.21 0.92 -23.27
N LEU A 120 -1.51 -0.03 -23.93
CA LEU A 120 -0.94 0.17 -25.27
C LEU A 120 -1.94 -0.15 -26.40
N GLU A 121 -3.04 -0.84 -26.09
CA GLU A 121 -4.12 -1.12 -27.05
C GLU A 121 -5.14 0.03 -27.09
N ASP A 122 -5.46 0.61 -25.93
CA ASP A 122 -6.48 1.64 -25.76
C ASP A 122 -5.97 3.04 -26.16
N TYR A 123 -4.65 3.27 -26.07
CA TYR A 123 -4.01 4.57 -26.29
C TYR A 123 -2.86 4.48 -27.28
N THR A 124 -2.86 5.43 -28.22
CA THR A 124 -1.79 5.64 -29.19
C THR A 124 -0.58 6.32 -28.56
N GLU A 125 0.59 6.26 -29.22
CA GLU A 125 1.78 6.98 -28.78
C GLU A 125 1.54 8.49 -28.68
N GLU A 126 0.80 9.06 -29.64
CA GLU A 126 0.43 10.48 -29.64
C GLU A 126 -0.49 10.85 -28.46
N GLU A 127 -1.37 9.95 -28.04
CA GLU A 127 -2.19 10.14 -26.84
C GLU A 127 -1.35 10.07 -25.56
N PHE A 128 -0.33 9.19 -25.51
CA PHE A 128 0.63 9.18 -24.40
C PHE A 128 1.48 10.45 -24.36
N GLN A 129 1.92 10.97 -25.50
CA GLN A 129 2.64 12.25 -25.57
C GLN A 129 1.77 13.42 -25.08
N GLN A 130 0.48 13.42 -25.41
CA GLN A 130 -0.47 14.41 -24.86
C GLN A 130 -0.63 14.27 -23.34
N MET A 131 -0.74 13.04 -22.83
CA MET A 131 -0.80 12.78 -21.39
C MET A 131 0.47 13.19 -20.65
N ASP A 132 1.64 13.02 -21.28
CA ASP A 132 2.93 13.49 -20.75
C ASP A 132 2.93 15.02 -20.59
N GLY A 133 2.30 15.75 -21.52
CA GLY A 133 2.07 17.19 -21.41
C GLY A 133 1.16 17.62 -20.25
N PHE A 134 0.42 16.70 -19.63
CA PHE A 134 -0.37 16.98 -18.43
C PHE A 134 0.44 16.80 -17.14
N LEU A 135 1.52 16.02 -17.18
CA LEU A 135 2.27 15.63 -16.00
C LEU A 135 3.05 16.80 -15.41
N ASP A 136 2.98 16.91 -14.09
CA ASP A 136 3.81 17.81 -13.30
C ASP A 136 4.55 17.00 -12.24
N HIS A 137 5.76 16.58 -12.60
CA HIS A 137 6.66 15.80 -11.75
C HIS A 137 7.10 16.52 -10.47
N TRP A 138 6.96 17.85 -10.40
CA TRP A 138 7.29 18.63 -9.20
C TRP A 138 6.21 18.53 -8.13
N ARG A 139 5.00 18.03 -8.46
CA ARG A 139 3.98 17.68 -7.45
C ARG A 139 4.45 16.59 -6.49
N ASP A 140 5.46 15.79 -6.86
CA ASP A 140 6.10 14.86 -5.92
C ASP A 140 6.74 15.59 -4.72
N MET A 141 7.13 16.86 -4.85
CA MET A 141 7.73 17.64 -3.76
C MET A 141 6.72 18.11 -2.72
N ASN A 142 5.42 17.97 -2.99
CA ASN A 142 4.35 18.38 -2.09
C ASN A 142 3.95 17.29 -1.07
N PHE A 143 4.52 16.08 -1.19
CA PHE A 143 4.28 15.01 -0.23
C PHE A 143 4.97 15.27 1.11
N SER A 144 4.31 14.87 2.21
CA SER A 144 4.99 14.71 3.50
C SER A 144 5.73 13.37 3.57
N TYR A 145 6.68 13.26 4.50
CA TYR A 145 7.50 12.04 4.64
C TYR A 145 6.66 10.78 4.84
N ALA A 146 5.62 10.87 5.68
CA ALA A 146 4.68 9.77 5.91
C ALA A 146 3.95 9.35 4.64
N ALA A 147 3.57 10.30 3.78
CA ALA A 147 2.93 10.01 2.50
C ALA A 147 3.88 9.28 1.55
N VAL A 148 5.14 9.72 1.45
CA VAL A 148 6.16 9.03 0.64
C VAL A 148 6.39 7.60 1.14
N LYS A 149 6.38 7.38 2.46
CA LYS A 149 6.46 6.02 3.03
C LYS A 149 5.25 5.15 2.74
N GLN A 150 4.04 5.71 2.62
CA GLN A 150 2.89 4.94 2.12
C GLN A 150 3.02 4.61 0.62
N LEU A 151 3.50 5.57 -0.19
CA LEU A 151 3.76 5.36 -1.61
C LEU A 151 4.76 4.23 -1.83
N GLU A 152 5.95 4.36 -1.26
CA GLU A 152 7.03 3.36 -1.29
C GLU A 152 6.55 2.02 -0.72
N GLY A 153 5.89 2.03 0.43
CA GLY A 153 5.53 0.81 1.13
C GLY A 153 4.35 0.06 0.53
N LYS A 154 3.41 0.72 -0.15
CA LYS A 154 2.11 0.11 -0.49
C LYS A 154 1.59 0.41 -1.89
N TYR A 155 1.85 1.60 -2.44
CA TYR A 155 1.13 2.06 -3.64
C TYR A 155 1.93 1.95 -4.93
N LEU A 156 3.23 2.22 -4.89
CA LEU A 156 4.07 2.13 -6.07
C LEU A 156 4.23 0.67 -6.49
N VAL A 157 4.17 0.43 -7.81
CA VAL A 157 4.44 -0.87 -8.41
C VAL A 157 5.89 -1.23 -8.12
N GLN A 158 6.06 -2.40 -7.52
CA GLN A 158 7.34 -2.85 -7.00
C GLN A 158 7.41 -4.37 -6.96
N ASN A 159 8.62 -4.90 -6.93
CA ASN A 159 8.87 -6.28 -6.60
C ASN A 159 8.99 -6.42 -5.08
N ARG A 160 8.02 -7.10 -4.47
CA ARG A 160 7.95 -7.28 -3.01
C ARG A 160 9.06 -8.18 -2.44
N VAL A 161 9.70 -8.99 -3.28
CA VAL A 161 10.78 -9.90 -2.87
C VAL A 161 12.12 -9.20 -2.96
N THR A 162 12.40 -8.54 -4.09
CA THR A 162 13.69 -7.86 -4.31
C THR A 162 13.75 -6.44 -3.75
N GLY A 163 12.59 -5.82 -3.48
CA GLY A 163 12.48 -4.42 -3.07
C GLY A 163 12.65 -3.41 -4.21
N GLU A 164 12.68 -3.86 -5.46
CA GLU A 164 12.81 -2.99 -6.64
C GLU A 164 11.52 -2.16 -6.85
N ILE A 165 11.64 -0.83 -6.89
CA ILE A 165 10.56 0.11 -7.20
C ILE A 165 10.62 0.43 -8.69
N TYR A 166 9.48 0.40 -9.38
CA TYR A 166 9.45 0.54 -10.84
C TYR A 166 8.96 1.90 -11.36
N GLU A 167 8.34 2.73 -10.52
CA GLU A 167 7.64 3.93 -10.98
C GLU A 167 7.70 5.09 -9.97
N SER A 168 7.19 6.26 -10.37
CA SER A 168 6.98 7.44 -9.53
C SER A 168 5.48 7.69 -9.25
N ALA A 169 5.18 8.60 -8.33
CA ALA A 169 3.79 8.88 -7.94
C ALA A 169 2.98 9.57 -9.06
N GLN A 170 3.61 10.39 -9.89
CA GLN A 170 2.89 11.01 -11.02
C GLN A 170 2.48 9.99 -12.09
N PHE A 171 3.34 9.02 -12.42
CA PHE A 171 2.95 7.91 -13.29
C PHE A 171 1.82 7.08 -12.70
N LEU A 172 1.84 6.85 -11.39
CA LEU A 172 0.71 6.21 -10.70
C LEU A 172 -0.58 7.00 -10.96
N TYR A 173 -0.61 8.32 -10.74
CA TYR A 173 -1.83 9.11 -10.88
C TYR A 173 -2.36 9.18 -12.31
N ILE A 174 -1.50 9.46 -13.29
CA ILE A 174 -1.93 9.59 -14.69
C ILE A 174 -2.41 8.26 -15.24
N LEU A 175 -1.76 7.15 -14.89
CA LEU A 175 -2.15 5.82 -15.38
C LEU A 175 -3.40 5.29 -14.66
N VAL A 176 -3.64 5.67 -13.40
CA VAL A 176 -4.95 5.41 -12.77
C VAL A 176 -6.04 6.15 -13.53
N ALA A 177 -5.83 7.43 -13.89
CA ALA A 177 -6.77 8.18 -14.70
C ALA A 177 -7.00 7.52 -16.07
N ALA A 178 -5.92 7.19 -16.78
CA ALA A 178 -5.98 6.55 -18.10
C ALA A 178 -6.75 5.22 -18.07
N CYS A 179 -6.50 4.34 -17.08
CA CYS A 179 -7.24 3.08 -16.98
C CYS A 179 -8.72 3.26 -16.63
N LEU A 180 -9.07 4.22 -15.76
CA LEU A 180 -10.47 4.44 -15.36
C LEU A 180 -11.33 5.03 -16.50
N PHE A 181 -10.72 5.86 -17.35
CA PHE A 181 -11.41 6.54 -18.45
C PHE A 181 -11.11 5.94 -19.83
N SER A 182 -10.48 4.76 -19.92
CA SER A 182 -10.04 4.19 -21.21
C SER A 182 -11.17 3.98 -22.23
N ASN A 183 -12.36 3.62 -21.74
CA ASN A 183 -13.55 3.39 -22.55
C ASN A 183 -14.38 4.66 -22.87
N TYR A 184 -13.91 5.85 -22.51
CA TYR A 184 -14.61 7.09 -22.84
C TYR A 184 -14.46 7.45 -24.34
N PRO A 185 -15.41 8.20 -24.93
CA PRO A 185 -15.27 8.69 -26.30
C PRO A 185 -13.99 9.52 -26.48
N ARG A 186 -13.25 9.30 -27.58
CA ARG A 186 -11.93 9.90 -27.82
C ARG A 186 -11.95 11.44 -27.72
N GLU A 187 -13.06 12.06 -28.09
CA GLU A 187 -13.26 13.52 -28.06
C GLU A 187 -13.22 14.10 -26.64
N THR A 188 -13.56 13.31 -25.62
CA THR A 188 -13.65 13.76 -24.22
C THR A 188 -12.70 13.02 -23.29
N ARG A 189 -12.20 11.84 -23.68
CA ARG A 189 -11.37 10.97 -22.86
C ARG A 189 -10.15 11.66 -22.25
N LEU A 190 -9.37 12.39 -23.06
CA LEU A 190 -8.17 13.09 -22.57
C LEU A 190 -8.49 14.24 -21.61
N ASP A 191 -9.62 14.96 -21.79
CA ASP A 191 -10.08 15.99 -20.85
C ASP A 191 -10.37 15.40 -19.48
N TYR A 192 -11.11 14.29 -19.43
CA TYR A 192 -11.40 13.59 -18.18
C TYR A 192 -10.14 13.09 -17.49
N ILE A 193 -9.21 12.51 -18.25
CA ILE A 193 -7.91 12.04 -17.73
C ILE A 193 -7.14 13.20 -17.10
N LYS A 194 -7.02 14.33 -17.79
CA LYS A 194 -6.33 15.52 -17.27
C LYS A 194 -6.99 16.03 -16.00
N ARG A 195 -8.30 16.24 -16.01
CA ARG A 195 -9.06 16.78 -14.86
C ARG A 195 -8.98 15.86 -13.65
N PHE A 196 -9.06 14.55 -13.87
CA PHE A 196 -8.93 13.57 -12.80
C PHE A 196 -7.52 13.52 -12.25
N TYR A 197 -6.50 13.48 -13.12
CA TYR A 197 -5.08 13.57 -12.74
C TYR A 197 -4.83 14.81 -11.87
N ASP A 198 -5.29 15.98 -12.31
CA ASP A 198 -5.16 17.23 -11.55
C ASP A 198 -5.84 17.12 -10.18
N ALA A 199 -7.03 16.55 -10.09
CA ALA A 199 -7.75 16.39 -8.82
C ALA A 199 -7.02 15.45 -7.83
N VAL A 200 -6.52 14.31 -8.29
CA VAL A 200 -5.86 13.33 -7.39
C VAL A 200 -4.42 13.72 -7.04
N SER A 201 -3.66 14.28 -7.98
CA SER A 201 -2.26 14.69 -7.74
C SER A 201 -2.15 15.98 -6.93
N THR A 202 -3.21 16.79 -6.86
CA THR A 202 -3.32 17.96 -5.96
C THR A 202 -4.13 17.67 -4.69
N PHE A 203 -4.34 16.39 -4.37
CA PHE A 203 -4.97 15.91 -3.13
C PHE A 203 -6.43 16.35 -2.91
N LYS A 204 -7.14 16.79 -3.96
CA LYS A 204 -8.58 17.13 -3.88
C LYS A 204 -9.44 15.87 -3.76
N ILE A 205 -8.98 14.74 -4.31
CA ILE A 205 -9.64 13.44 -4.24
C ILE A 205 -8.65 12.41 -3.72
N SER A 206 -9.03 11.70 -2.66
CA SER A 206 -8.26 10.56 -2.13
C SER A 206 -8.82 9.25 -2.67
N LEU A 207 -7.94 8.38 -3.16
CA LEU A 207 -8.32 7.07 -3.69
C LEU A 207 -7.99 5.93 -2.69
N PRO A 208 -8.84 4.90 -2.59
CA PRO A 208 -8.55 3.71 -1.80
C PRO A 208 -7.26 2.98 -2.23
N THR A 209 -6.68 2.23 -1.28
CA THR A 209 -5.43 1.48 -1.50
C THR A 209 -5.48 0.49 -2.66
N PRO A 210 -6.55 -0.31 -2.87
CA PRO A 210 -6.60 -1.22 -4.02
C PRO A 210 -6.58 -0.51 -5.37
N ILE A 211 -7.14 0.71 -5.44
CA ILE A 211 -7.12 1.53 -6.65
C ILE A 211 -5.70 2.04 -6.91
N MET A 212 -5.11 2.71 -5.92
CA MET A 212 -3.75 3.28 -6.00
C MET A 212 -2.68 2.25 -6.36
N SER A 213 -2.79 1.04 -5.79
CA SER A 213 -1.80 -0.04 -5.96
C SER A 213 -2.06 -1.01 -7.11
N GLY A 214 -3.22 -0.91 -7.78
CA GLY A 214 -3.72 -1.98 -8.63
C GLY A 214 -4.18 -1.59 -10.02
N VAL A 215 -4.81 -0.42 -10.21
CA VAL A 215 -5.62 -0.16 -11.42
C VAL A 215 -4.85 -0.25 -12.75
N ARG A 216 -3.58 0.15 -12.79
CA ARG A 216 -2.72 0.08 -13.99
C ARG A 216 -2.02 -1.26 -14.20
N THR A 217 -2.19 -2.20 -13.27
CA THR A 217 -1.52 -3.51 -13.27
C THR A 217 -2.45 -4.60 -13.82
N PRO A 218 -1.93 -5.80 -14.15
CA PRO A 218 -2.77 -6.92 -14.62
C PRO A 218 -3.85 -7.40 -13.64
N THR A 219 -3.83 -6.95 -12.38
CA THR A 219 -4.84 -7.32 -11.39
C THR A 219 -6.12 -6.50 -11.60
N ARG A 220 -7.27 -7.18 -11.71
CA ARG A 220 -8.59 -6.57 -11.90
C ARG A 220 -9.50 -6.59 -10.65
N GLN A 221 -8.91 -6.72 -9.46
CA GLN A 221 -9.65 -6.68 -8.20
C GLN A 221 -9.33 -5.41 -7.41
N PHE A 222 -10.33 -4.53 -7.31
CA PHE A 222 -10.22 -3.24 -6.62
C PHE A 222 -11.18 -3.12 -5.43
N SER A 223 -11.95 -4.18 -5.15
CA SER A 223 -12.89 -4.23 -4.04
C SER A 223 -12.13 -4.19 -2.71
N SER A 224 -12.37 -3.14 -1.91
CA SER A 224 -11.76 -3.00 -0.59
C SER A 224 -12.45 -3.83 0.48
N CYS A 225 -13.77 -4.03 0.36
CA CYS A 225 -14.61 -4.69 1.35
C CYS A 225 -15.56 -5.68 0.66
N VAL A 226 -15.70 -6.88 1.23
CA VAL A 226 -16.62 -7.91 0.75
C VAL A 226 -17.48 -8.36 1.93
N LEU A 227 -18.79 -8.42 1.72
CA LEU A 227 -19.75 -8.91 2.71
C LEU A 227 -20.22 -10.31 2.31
N ILE A 228 -20.12 -11.26 3.23
CA ILE A 228 -20.49 -12.66 3.03
C ILE A 228 -21.48 -13.05 4.12
N GLU A 229 -22.65 -13.55 3.73
CA GLU A 229 -23.63 -14.13 4.66
C GLU A 229 -23.53 -15.65 4.63
N CYS A 230 -23.32 -16.24 5.81
CA CYS A 230 -23.27 -17.67 6.02
C CYS A 230 -24.65 -18.16 6.47
N GLY A 231 -25.19 -19.12 5.73
CA GLY A 231 -26.36 -19.90 6.12
C GLY A 231 -26.03 -20.97 7.18
N ASP A 232 -27.06 -21.62 7.69
CA ASP A 232 -26.97 -22.68 8.71
C ASP A 232 -26.86 -24.08 8.06
N SER A 233 -25.83 -24.26 7.23
CA SER A 233 -25.52 -25.55 6.59
C SER A 233 -24.02 -25.70 6.34
N LEU A 234 -23.54 -26.95 6.31
CA LEU A 234 -22.13 -27.22 6.02
C LEU A 234 -21.72 -26.73 4.63
N ASP A 235 -22.60 -26.84 3.63
CA ASP A 235 -22.34 -26.33 2.29
C ASP A 235 -22.15 -24.80 2.29
N SER A 236 -22.99 -24.07 3.04
CA SER A 236 -22.86 -22.62 3.14
C SER A 236 -21.62 -22.20 3.95
N ILE A 237 -21.26 -22.95 4.99
CA ILE A 237 -20.04 -22.74 5.78
C ILE A 237 -18.80 -22.95 4.89
N ASN A 238 -18.78 -24.02 4.10
CA ASN A 238 -17.69 -24.30 3.16
C ASN A 238 -17.60 -23.22 2.08
N ALA A 239 -18.72 -22.85 1.47
CA ALA A 239 -18.77 -21.79 0.47
C ALA A 239 -18.29 -20.44 1.03
N THR A 240 -18.68 -20.11 2.26
CA THR A 240 -18.22 -18.92 2.99
C THR A 240 -16.71 -18.95 3.18
N SER A 241 -16.16 -20.05 3.67
CA SER A 241 -14.71 -20.23 3.86
C SER A 241 -13.93 -20.11 2.54
N SER A 242 -14.40 -20.77 1.47
CA SER A 242 -13.79 -20.67 0.14
C SER A 242 -13.81 -19.24 -0.41
N ALA A 243 -14.92 -18.52 -0.24
CA ALA A 243 -15.04 -17.13 -0.65
C ALA A 243 -14.07 -16.22 0.13
N ILE A 244 -13.96 -16.41 1.45
CA ILE A 244 -13.00 -15.68 2.30
C ILE A 244 -11.57 -15.83 1.77
N VAL A 245 -11.11 -17.07 1.56
CA VAL A 245 -9.74 -17.34 1.07
C VAL A 245 -9.50 -16.63 -0.26
N LYS A 246 -10.44 -16.73 -1.20
CA LYS A 246 -10.33 -16.09 -2.51
C LYS A 246 -10.21 -14.58 -2.38
N TYR A 247 -11.09 -13.93 -1.62
CA TYR A 247 -11.11 -12.47 -1.52
C TYR A 247 -9.97 -11.89 -0.67
N VAL A 248 -9.54 -12.58 0.38
CA VAL A 248 -8.36 -12.16 1.17
C VAL A 248 -7.10 -12.21 0.32
N SER A 249 -6.91 -13.23 -0.51
CA SER A 249 -5.76 -13.30 -1.43
C SER A 249 -5.72 -12.11 -2.39
N GLN A 250 -6.88 -11.53 -2.71
CA GLN A 250 -7.05 -10.43 -3.66
C GLN A 250 -7.28 -9.06 -3.00
N ARG A 251 -6.72 -8.87 -1.81
CA ARG A 251 -6.67 -7.58 -1.12
C ARG A 251 -7.97 -7.07 -0.48
N ALA A 252 -9.00 -7.89 -0.28
CA ALA A 252 -10.24 -7.44 0.36
C ALA A 252 -10.24 -7.63 1.90
N GLY A 253 -10.85 -6.69 2.62
CA GLY A 253 -11.32 -6.91 4.00
C GLY A 253 -12.69 -7.57 4.01
N ILE A 254 -12.97 -8.42 5.01
CA ILE A 254 -14.17 -9.27 5.00
C ILE A 254 -15.14 -8.89 6.13
N GLY A 255 -16.41 -8.69 5.78
CA GLY A 255 -17.53 -8.73 6.72
C GLY A 255 -18.25 -10.08 6.65
N ILE A 256 -18.35 -10.81 7.75
CA ILE A 256 -18.96 -12.15 7.78
C ILE A 256 -20.22 -12.11 8.63
N ASN A 257 -21.41 -12.24 8.05
CA ASN A 257 -22.62 -12.49 8.83
C ASN A 257 -22.74 -14.00 9.10
N ALA A 258 -22.41 -14.44 10.31
CA ALA A 258 -22.49 -15.84 10.74
C ALA A 258 -23.48 -16.04 11.90
N GLY A 259 -24.46 -15.14 12.00
CA GLY A 259 -25.46 -15.15 13.07
C GLY A 259 -26.59 -16.16 12.89
N ARG A 260 -26.68 -16.83 11.73
CA ARG A 260 -27.67 -17.89 11.46
C ARG A 260 -27.22 -19.28 11.92
N ILE A 261 -25.92 -19.48 12.14
CA ILE A 261 -25.38 -20.77 12.56
C ILE A 261 -26.02 -21.15 13.89
N ARG A 262 -26.66 -22.32 13.97
CA ARG A 262 -27.37 -22.76 15.17
C ARG A 262 -26.43 -22.94 16.37
N ALA A 263 -27.01 -22.79 17.55
CA ALA A 263 -26.27 -22.83 18.81
C ALA A 263 -25.78 -24.25 19.20
N LEU A 264 -24.80 -24.30 20.09
CA LEU A 264 -24.31 -25.50 20.76
C LEU A 264 -25.47 -26.32 21.35
N GLY A 265 -25.44 -27.63 21.13
CA GLY A 265 -26.47 -28.56 21.64
C GLY A 265 -27.73 -28.64 20.78
N SER A 266 -27.87 -27.82 19.74
CA SER A 266 -29.00 -27.93 18.79
C SER A 266 -29.01 -29.30 18.10
N PRO A 267 -30.20 -29.85 17.77
CA PRO A 267 -30.30 -31.16 17.14
C PRO A 267 -29.83 -31.12 15.67
N ILE A 268 -29.15 -32.19 15.25
CA ILE A 268 -28.80 -32.47 13.86
C ILE A 268 -29.61 -33.68 13.40
N ARG A 269 -30.25 -33.59 12.21
CA ARG A 269 -31.01 -34.68 11.57
C ARG A 269 -31.98 -35.41 12.53
N GLY A 270 -32.80 -34.64 13.25
CA GLY A 270 -33.78 -35.22 14.17
C GLY A 270 -33.22 -35.84 15.45
N GLY A 271 -31.94 -35.59 15.78
CA GLY A 271 -31.31 -36.08 17.01
C GLY A 271 -30.20 -37.10 16.80
N GLU A 272 -29.79 -37.37 15.55
CA GLU A 272 -28.65 -38.23 15.24
C GLU A 272 -27.33 -37.73 15.83
N ALA A 273 -27.19 -36.41 16.00
CA ALA A 273 -26.00 -35.79 16.59
C ALA A 273 -26.31 -34.47 17.28
N PHE A 274 -25.41 -34.07 18.17
CA PHE A 274 -25.42 -32.76 18.82
C PHE A 274 -24.56 -31.76 18.05
N HIS A 275 -25.09 -30.56 17.82
CA HIS A 275 -24.34 -29.47 17.19
C HIS A 275 -23.24 -28.95 18.11
N THR A 276 -22.03 -28.76 17.58
CA THR A 276 -20.83 -28.34 18.33
C THR A 276 -20.72 -26.82 18.56
N GLY A 277 -21.72 -26.06 18.10
CA GLY A 277 -21.86 -24.63 18.31
C GLY A 277 -21.13 -23.76 17.28
N CYS A 278 -21.16 -22.44 17.50
CA CYS A 278 -20.62 -21.47 16.54
C CYS A 278 -19.08 -21.38 16.57
N ILE A 279 -18.47 -21.52 17.75
CA ILE A 279 -17.04 -21.22 17.98
C ILE A 279 -16.10 -22.03 17.06
N PRO A 280 -16.30 -23.35 16.84
CA PRO A 280 -15.46 -24.11 15.91
C PRO A 280 -15.49 -23.56 14.47
N PHE A 281 -16.67 -23.13 13.99
CA PHE A 281 -16.79 -22.52 12.66
C PHE A 281 -16.16 -21.13 12.61
N TYR A 282 -16.24 -20.36 13.70
CA TYR A 282 -15.58 -19.04 13.76
C TYR A 282 -14.06 -19.18 13.75
N LYS A 283 -13.51 -20.24 14.37
CA LYS A 283 -12.09 -20.60 14.23
C LYS A 283 -11.73 -20.94 12.79
N HIS A 284 -12.58 -21.73 12.11
CA HIS A 284 -12.36 -22.07 10.71
C HIS A 284 -12.35 -20.82 9.81
N PHE A 285 -13.28 -19.89 10.02
CA PHE A 285 -13.28 -18.60 9.32
C PHE A 285 -12.05 -17.76 9.67
N GLN A 286 -11.59 -17.74 10.92
CA GLN A 286 -10.34 -17.05 11.29
C GLN A 286 -9.15 -17.61 10.52
N THR A 287 -9.03 -18.94 10.40
CA THR A 287 -7.94 -19.55 9.63
C THR A 287 -8.04 -19.22 8.14
N ALA A 288 -9.26 -19.16 7.58
CA ALA A 288 -9.48 -18.71 6.20
C ALA A 288 -9.09 -17.23 6.01
N VAL A 289 -9.38 -16.35 6.98
CA VAL A 289 -8.99 -14.93 6.94
C VAL A 289 -7.47 -14.75 7.02
N LYS A 290 -6.77 -15.65 7.71
CA LYS A 290 -5.32 -15.59 7.90
C LYS A 290 -4.51 -16.46 6.94
N SER A 291 -5.17 -17.15 6.00
CA SER A 291 -4.49 -18.05 5.06
C SER A 291 -3.58 -17.32 4.06
N CYS A 292 -3.86 -16.04 3.78
CA CYS A 292 -3.09 -15.23 2.84
C CYS A 292 -2.81 -13.83 3.42
N SER A 293 -1.67 -13.24 3.03
CA SER A 293 -1.50 -11.80 3.15
C SER A 293 -2.36 -11.10 2.09
N GLN A 294 -2.97 -9.97 2.43
CA GLN A 294 -3.86 -9.16 1.61
C GLN A 294 -3.10 -8.63 0.37
N GLY A 295 -2.94 -9.49 -0.65
CA GLY A 295 -2.12 -9.31 -1.85
C GLY A 295 -0.70 -8.80 -1.60
N GLY A 296 -0.05 -9.27 -0.53
CA GLY A 296 1.32 -8.88 -0.15
C GLY A 296 1.46 -7.51 0.53
N VAL A 297 0.36 -6.82 0.86
CA VAL A 297 0.40 -5.44 1.40
C VAL A 297 0.13 -5.36 2.90
N ARG A 298 -0.82 -6.14 3.44
CA ARG A 298 -1.20 -6.18 4.88
C ARG A 298 -1.71 -7.57 5.28
N GLY A 299 -1.89 -7.84 6.58
CA GLY A 299 -2.55 -9.08 7.02
C GLY A 299 -4.07 -9.03 6.81
N GLY A 300 -4.69 -10.16 6.44
CA GLY A 300 -6.14 -10.25 6.28
C GLY A 300 -6.89 -9.88 7.56
N ALA A 301 -7.95 -9.10 7.44
CA ALA A 301 -8.79 -8.65 8.54
C ALA A 301 -10.26 -8.93 8.24
N ALA A 302 -11.00 -9.30 9.29
CA ALA A 302 -12.42 -9.57 9.18
C ALA A 302 -13.18 -9.16 10.43
N THR A 303 -14.44 -8.74 10.23
CA THR A 303 -15.42 -8.51 11.27
C THR A 303 -16.56 -9.50 11.11
N LEU A 304 -16.86 -10.26 12.16
CA LEU A 304 -17.94 -11.24 12.18
C LEU A 304 -19.16 -10.71 12.93
N PHE A 305 -20.34 -10.90 12.35
CA PHE A 305 -21.61 -10.39 12.86
C PHE A 305 -22.53 -11.50 13.36
N TYR A 306 -23.12 -11.28 14.54
CA TYR A 306 -24.13 -12.14 15.15
C TYR A 306 -25.20 -11.30 15.88
N PRO A 307 -26.42 -11.81 16.06
CA PRO A 307 -27.45 -11.13 16.84
C PRO A 307 -27.17 -11.14 18.35
N MET A 308 -27.54 -10.09 19.08
CA MET A 308 -27.40 -10.03 20.56
C MET A 308 -28.26 -11.10 21.26
N TRP A 309 -29.35 -11.55 20.64
CA TRP A 309 -30.25 -12.58 21.15
C TRP A 309 -29.84 -13.99 20.70
N HIS A 310 -28.62 -14.16 20.16
CA HIS A 310 -28.08 -15.47 19.87
C HIS A 310 -27.90 -16.26 21.18
N LEU A 311 -28.28 -17.54 21.22
CA LEU A 311 -28.21 -18.34 22.45
C LEU A 311 -26.78 -18.43 23.03
N GLU A 312 -25.76 -18.40 22.17
CA GLU A 312 -24.34 -18.40 22.59
C GLU A 312 -23.76 -16.99 22.89
N VAL A 313 -24.57 -15.91 22.92
CA VAL A 313 -24.07 -14.52 22.92
C VAL A 313 -23.01 -14.23 23.98
N GLU A 314 -23.18 -14.69 25.23
CA GLU A 314 -22.23 -14.45 26.32
C GLU A 314 -20.85 -15.08 26.01
N SER A 315 -20.86 -16.25 25.36
CA SER A 315 -19.63 -16.90 24.89
C SER A 315 -19.00 -16.15 23.71
N LEU A 316 -19.84 -15.63 22.80
CA LEU A 316 -19.37 -14.91 21.61
C LEU A 316 -18.77 -13.53 21.95
N LEU A 317 -19.28 -12.85 22.98
CA LEU A 317 -18.79 -11.54 23.42
C LEU A 317 -17.35 -11.59 23.94
N VAL A 318 -16.94 -12.71 24.54
CA VAL A 318 -15.62 -12.85 25.17
C VAL A 318 -14.55 -13.48 24.27
N LEU A 319 -14.83 -13.68 22.97
CA LEU A 319 -13.92 -14.37 22.04
C LEU A 319 -12.54 -13.70 21.88
N LYS A 320 -12.47 -12.38 22.05
CA LYS A 320 -11.20 -11.61 22.01
C LYS A 320 -10.48 -11.51 23.36
N ASN A 321 -11.09 -11.96 24.46
CA ASN A 321 -10.48 -11.84 25.78
C ASN A 321 -9.15 -12.63 25.83
N ASN A 322 -8.09 -12.00 26.33
CA ASN A 322 -6.77 -12.61 26.42
C ASN A 322 -6.76 -13.78 27.42
N ARG A 323 -7.55 -13.71 28.50
CA ARG A 323 -7.71 -14.78 29.48
C ARG A 323 -8.79 -15.77 29.01
N GLY A 324 -8.44 -17.06 29.00
CA GLY A 324 -9.32 -18.15 28.57
C GLY A 324 -8.53 -19.32 28.01
N THR A 325 -9.22 -20.39 27.62
CA THR A 325 -8.61 -21.53 26.92
C THR A 325 -8.62 -21.26 25.43
N ASP A 326 -7.69 -21.84 24.67
CA ASP A 326 -7.70 -21.63 23.23
C ASP A 326 -8.94 -22.23 22.57
N ALA A 327 -9.54 -23.28 23.13
CA ALA A 327 -10.76 -23.88 22.62
C ALA A 327 -11.94 -22.88 22.52
N ASN A 328 -12.07 -21.95 23.48
CA ASN A 328 -13.19 -21.01 23.55
C ASN A 328 -12.81 -19.57 23.13
N ARG A 329 -11.74 -19.41 22.34
CA ARG A 329 -11.23 -18.10 21.92
C ARG A 329 -10.94 -18.03 20.43
N VAL A 330 -11.26 -16.87 19.85
CA VAL A 330 -11.06 -16.55 18.44
C VAL A 330 -10.64 -15.08 18.37
N ARG A 331 -9.37 -14.81 18.64
CA ARG A 331 -8.88 -13.46 19.01
C ARG A 331 -8.50 -12.58 17.83
N HIS A 332 -8.27 -13.16 16.65
CA HIS A 332 -7.70 -12.47 15.48
C HIS A 332 -8.75 -12.04 14.45
N MET A 333 -10.02 -11.99 14.85
CA MET A 333 -11.12 -11.32 14.15
C MET A 333 -11.78 -10.29 15.07
N ASP A 334 -12.47 -9.32 14.47
CA ASP A 334 -13.34 -8.39 15.19
C ASP A 334 -14.79 -8.88 15.17
N TYR A 335 -15.63 -8.38 16.06
CA TYR A 335 -17.02 -8.82 16.20
C TYR A 335 -17.97 -7.63 16.26
N GLY A 336 -19.06 -7.71 15.52
CA GLY A 336 -20.17 -6.75 15.58
C GLY A 336 -21.45 -7.45 16.02
N TYR A 337 -22.01 -7.07 17.15
CA TYR A 337 -23.32 -7.56 17.53
C TYR A 337 -24.41 -6.69 16.89
N ARG A 338 -25.47 -7.32 16.39
CA ARG A 338 -26.69 -6.61 15.98
C ARG A 338 -27.57 -6.41 17.19
N SER A 339 -28.14 -5.23 17.32
CA SER A 339 -29.23 -4.90 18.24
C SER A 339 -30.40 -4.33 17.44
N THR A 340 -31.62 -4.58 17.88
CA THR A 340 -32.81 -3.90 17.37
C THR A 340 -33.07 -2.68 18.25
N SER A 341 -33.13 -1.50 17.65
CA SER A 341 -33.70 -0.28 18.28
C SER A 341 -35.22 -0.34 18.30
#